data_AF-A0A8T4Y5Q4-F1
#
_entry.id   AF-A0A8T4Y5Q4-F1
#
_cell.length_a   1.000
_cell.length_b   1.000
_cell.length_c   1.000
_cell.angle_alpha   90.00
_cell.angle_beta   90.00
_cell.angle_gamma   90.00
#
_symmetry.space_group_name_H-M   'P 1'
#
loop_
_entity.id
_entity.type
_entity.pdbx_description
1 polymer ?
#
loop_
_entity_poly.entity_id
_entity_poly.type
_entity_poly.pdbx_seq_one_letter_code
_entity_poly.pdbx_strand_id
1 'polypeptide(L)'
;MSGEEEILPKMSEDCAQVLESVISALKNPLPYNQSKARLFLDVLYQKKCKEALAWIHEKYVTHPAILVQKIAKRALELHNRL
;
A
#
# COMPACT_ATOMS: atom_id res chain seq x y z
N MET A 1 6.60 20.56 11.05
CA MET A 1 6.35 19.14 10.73
C MET A 1 7.08 18.85 9.44
N SER A 2 8.22 18.15 9.52
CA SER A 2 9.06 17.88 8.36
C SER A 2 8.31 16.91 7.44
N GLY A 3 7.82 17.42 6.31
CA GLY A 3 7.29 16.60 5.23
C GLY A 3 8.46 15.89 4.58
N GLU A 4 8.75 14.67 5.01
CA GLU A 4 9.48 13.73 4.16
C GLU A 4 8.57 13.46 2.95
N GLU A 5 8.93 13.99 1.79
CA GLU A 5 8.31 13.56 0.53
C GLU A 5 8.55 12.05 0.40
N GLU A 6 7.51 11.24 0.63
CA GLU A 6 7.57 9.80 0.41
C GLU A 6 7.88 9.55 -1.07
N ILE A 7 9.14 9.24 -1.38
CA ILE A 7 9.57 8.94 -2.75
C ILE A 7 8.85 7.66 -3.20
N LEU A 8 7.88 7.83 -4.10
CA LEU A 8 7.16 6.73 -4.74
C LEU A 8 8.06 6.06 -5.79
N PRO A 9 7.91 4.73 -6.01
CA PRO A 9 8.63 4.06 -7.09
C PRO A 9 8.23 4.62 -8.46
N LYS A 10 9.12 4.51 -9.45
CA LYS A 10 8.74 4.73 -10.85
C LYS A 10 7.79 3.62 -11.29
N MET A 11 6.56 3.98 -11.63
CA MET A 11 5.51 3.08 -12.11
C MET A 11 4.56 3.82 -13.06
N SER A 12 3.57 3.11 -13.62
CA SER A 12 2.51 3.76 -14.40
C SER A 12 1.68 4.70 -13.51
N GLU A 13 1.12 5.76 -14.11
CA GLU A 13 0.28 6.73 -13.41
C GLU A 13 -0.91 6.06 -12.70
N ASP A 14 -1.54 5.10 -13.37
CA ASP A 14 -2.59 4.24 -12.80
C ASP A 14 -2.15 3.56 -11.50
N CYS A 15 -0.95 2.95 -11.47
CA CYS A 15 -0.45 2.27 -10.28
C CYS A 15 -0.12 3.27 -9.16
N ALA A 16 0.42 4.45 -9.52
CA ALA A 16 0.77 5.50 -8.57
C ALA A 16 -0.50 6.05 -7.88
N GLN A 17 -1.56 6.35 -8.63
CA GLN A 17 -2.82 6.85 -8.08
C GLN A 17 -3.47 5.85 -7.11
N VAL A 18 -3.45 4.55 -7.44
CA VAL A 18 -3.99 3.51 -6.54
C VAL A 18 -3.09 3.37 -5.30
N LEU A 19 -1.77 3.47 -5.45
CA LEU A 19 -0.82 3.45 -4.33
C LEU A 19 -1.07 4.62 -3.37
N GLU A 20 -1.26 5.84 -3.86
CA GLU A 20 -1.62 7.00 -3.05
C GLU A 20 -2.94 6.78 -2.28
N SER A 21 -3.92 6.13 -2.92
CA SER A 21 -5.18 5.76 -2.27
C SER A 21 -4.99 4.74 -1.15
N VAL A 22 -4.07 3.77 -1.31
CA VAL A 22 -3.68 2.85 -0.22
C VAL A 22 -3.03 3.62 0.92
N ILE A 23 -2.06 4.48 0.63
CA ILE A 23 -1.32 5.27 1.63
C ILE A 23 -2.27 6.15 2.43
N SER A 24 -3.15 6.87 1.75
CA SER A 24 -4.16 7.73 2.38
C SER A 24 -5.08 6.92 3.31
N ALA A 25 -5.51 5.73 2.87
CA ALA A 25 -6.33 4.83 3.68
C ALA A 25 -5.57 4.27 4.90
N LEU A 26 -4.27 3.97 4.77
CA LEU A 26 -3.42 3.49 5.87
C LEU A 26 -3.13 4.55 6.93
N LYS A 27 -3.04 5.83 6.54
CA LYS A 27 -2.83 6.96 7.47
C LYS A 27 -4.04 7.23 8.35
N ASN A 28 -5.21 6.66 8.04
CA ASN A 28 -6.45 6.87 8.80
C ASN A 28 -6.81 5.64 9.66
N PRO A 29 -6.95 5.77 11.00
CA PRO A 29 -7.17 4.64 11.89
C PRO A 29 -8.59 4.04 11.82
N LEU A 30 -9.55 4.69 11.15
CA LEU A 30 -10.94 4.23 11.11
C LEU A 30 -11.07 2.86 10.42
N PRO A 31 -11.86 1.92 10.97
CA PRO A 31 -12.05 0.58 10.39
C PRO A 31 -12.48 0.59 8.91
N TYR A 32 -13.31 1.56 8.54
CA TYR A 32 -13.75 1.74 7.15
C TYR A 32 -12.58 2.01 6.18
N ASN A 33 -11.59 2.80 6.58
CA ASN A 33 -10.43 3.09 5.75
C ASN A 33 -9.48 1.89 5.66
N GLN A 34 -9.44 1.05 6.69
CA GLN A 34 -8.69 -0.21 6.63
C GLN A 34 -9.29 -1.17 5.60
N SER A 35 -10.62 -1.27 5.52
CA SER A 35 -11.30 -2.03 4.46
C SER A 35 -10.98 -1.45 3.08
N LYS A 36 -10.96 -0.12 2.94
CA LYS A 36 -10.54 0.53 1.69
C LYS A 36 -9.10 0.19 1.30
N ALA A 37 -8.15 0.23 2.24
CA ALA A 37 -6.76 -0.11 1.96
C ALA A 37 -6.62 -1.53 1.39
N ARG A 38 -7.40 -2.49 1.90
CA ARG A 38 -7.45 -3.87 1.35
C ARG A 38 -8.03 -3.91 -0.06
N LEU A 39 -9.12 -3.19 -0.32
CA LEU A 39 -9.71 -3.12 -1.66
C LEU A 39 -8.73 -2.54 -2.68
N PHE A 40 -8.03 -1.44 -2.32
CA PHE A 40 -7.03 -0.84 -3.20
C PHE A 40 -5.82 -1.75 -3.43
N LEU A 41 -5.44 -2.58 -2.45
CA LEU A 41 -4.43 -3.62 -2.62
C LEU A 41 -4.83 -4.67 -3.66
N ASP A 42 -6.09 -5.10 -3.65
CA ASP A 42 -6.60 -6.02 -4.66
C ASP A 42 -6.62 -5.37 -6.05
N VAL A 43 -6.89 -4.06 -6.14
CA VAL A 43 -6.79 -3.29 -7.40
C VAL A 43 -5.34 -3.25 -7.91
N LEU A 44 -4.36 -2.97 -7.04
CA LEU A 44 -2.93 -3.03 -7.40
C LEU A 44 -2.54 -4.40 -7.95
N TYR A 45 -3.03 -5.46 -7.32
CA TYR A 45 -2.78 -6.83 -7.77
C TYR A 45 -3.42 -7.11 -9.13
N GLN A 46 -4.68 -6.75 -9.34
CA GLN A 46 -5.37 -6.92 -10.63
C GLN A 46 -4.68 -6.17 -11.76
N LYS A 47 -4.16 -4.96 -11.48
CA LYS A 47 -3.39 -4.14 -12.43
C LYS A 47 -1.92 -4.59 -12.58
N LYS A 48 -1.50 -5.65 -11.88
CA LYS A 48 -0.12 -6.17 -11.86
C LYS A 48 0.93 -5.12 -11.44
N CYS A 49 0.57 -4.22 -10.53
CA CYS A 49 1.43 -3.15 -10.01
C CYS A 49 2.46 -3.72 -9.02
N LYS A 50 3.44 -4.47 -9.54
CA LYS A 50 4.40 -5.26 -8.74
C LYS A 50 5.27 -4.37 -7.85
N GLU A 51 5.71 -3.22 -8.37
CA GLU A 51 6.53 -2.23 -7.68
C GLU A 51 5.77 -1.56 -6.52
N ALA A 52 4.49 -1.24 -6.73
CA ALA A 52 3.64 -0.66 -5.70
C ALA A 52 3.43 -1.62 -4.52
N LEU A 53 3.17 -2.90 -4.82
CA LEU A 53 2.99 -3.94 -3.80
C LEU A 53 4.27 -4.18 -2.99
N ALA A 54 5.43 -4.20 -3.65
CA ALA A 54 6.73 -4.31 -2.97
C ALA A 54 6.98 -3.11 -2.05
N TRP A 55 6.77 -1.89 -2.55
CA TRP A 55 6.97 -0.67 -1.80
C TRP A 55 6.07 -0.59 -0.55
N ILE A 56 4.79 -0.98 -0.66
CA ILE A 56 3.88 -1.04 0.48
C ILE A 56 4.42 -1.98 1.57
N HIS A 57 4.90 -3.16 1.18
CA HIS A 57 5.49 -4.09 2.13
C HIS A 57 6.71 -3.47 2.82
N GLU A 58 7.68 -3.00 2.05
CA GLU A 58 8.94 -2.44 2.58
C GLU A 58 8.70 -1.26 3.53
N LYS A 59 7.77 -0.36 3.20
CA LYS A 59 7.49 0.82 4.01
C LYS A 59 6.70 0.54 5.28
N TYR A 60 5.75 -0.40 5.23
CA TYR A 60 4.78 -0.57 6.30
C TYR A 60 4.94 -1.85 7.13
N VAL A 61 5.91 -2.73 6.79
CA VAL A 61 6.12 -3.99 7.52
C VAL A 61 6.49 -3.79 9.00
N THR A 62 7.19 -2.71 9.34
CA THR A 62 7.58 -2.34 10.71
C THR A 62 6.66 -1.32 11.37
N HIS A 63 5.52 -0.99 10.74
CA HIS A 63 4.61 0.05 11.26
C HIS A 63 4.06 -0.32 12.65
N PRO A 64 3.94 0.62 13.62
CA PRO A 64 3.53 0.30 15.00
C PRO A 64 2.12 -0.31 15.09
N ALA A 65 1.21 0.07 14.19
CA ALA A 65 -0.13 -0.52 14.12
C ALA A 65 -0.09 -1.92 13.47
N ILE A 66 -0.44 -2.96 14.23
CA ILE A 66 -0.49 -4.36 13.77
C ILE A 66 -1.33 -4.54 12.51
N LEU A 67 -2.43 -3.79 12.39
CA LEU A 67 -3.32 -3.88 11.23
C LEU A 67 -2.63 -3.38 9.94
N VAL A 68 -1.83 -2.33 10.04
CA VAL A 68 -1.03 -1.82 8.92
C VAL A 68 0.05 -2.84 8.54
N GLN A 69 0.70 -3.49 9.51
CA GLN A 69 1.64 -4.59 9.23
C GLN A 69 0.96 -5.77 8.51
N LYS A 70 -0.27 -6.14 8.88
CA LYS A 70 -1.03 -7.19 8.19
C LYS A 70 -1.31 -6.81 6.73
N ILE A 71 -1.61 -5.54 6.48
CA ILE A 71 -1.81 -5.01 5.14
C ILE A 71 -0.50 -5.05 4.34
N ALA A 72 0.62 -4.67 4.94
CA ALA A 72 1.95 -4.73 4.35
C ALA A 72 2.35 -6.18 3.97
N LYS A 73 2.13 -7.14 4.88
CA LYS A 73 2.38 -8.57 4.61
C LYS A 73 1.51 -9.09 3.46
N ARG A 74 0.24 -8.67 3.41
CA ARG A 74 -0.66 -9.02 2.31
C ARG A 74 -0.16 -8.47 0.98
N ALA A 75 0.40 -7.26 0.95
CA ALA A 75 1.01 -6.70 -0.25
C ALA A 75 2.15 -7.58 -0.78
N LEU A 76 3.01 -8.09 0.10
CA LEU A 76 4.08 -9.03 -0.28
C LEU A 76 3.53 -10.36 -0.82
N GLU A 77 2.49 -10.92 -0.19
CA GLU A 77 1.84 -12.14 -0.68
C GLU A 77 1.31 -11.97 -2.11
N LEU A 78 0.70 -10.82 -2.41
CA LEU A 78 0.20 -10.49 -3.73
C LEU A 78 1.35 -10.25 -4.72
N HIS A 79 2.40 -9.55 -4.31
CA HIS A 79 3.61 -9.34 -5.11
C HIS A 79 4.25 -10.67 -5.55
N ASN A 80 4.35 -11.64 -4.64
CA ASN A 80 4.95 -12.96 -4.91
C ASN A 80 4.10 -13.85 -5.83
N ARG A 81 2.81 -13.52 -6.01
CA ARG A 81 1.88 -14.24 -6.90
C ARG A 81 1.82 -13.67 -8.32
N LEU A 82 2.38 -12.47 -8.54
CA LEU A 82 2.50 -11.81 -9.85
C LEU A 82 3.76 -12.26 -10.60
#